data_AF-A0A9W8B9W6-F1
#
_entry.id   AF-A0A9W8B9W6-F1
#
_cell.length_a   1.000
_cell.length_b   1.000
_cell.length_c   1.000
_cell.angle_alpha   90.00
_cell.angle_beta   90.00
_cell.angle_gamma   90.00
#
_symmetry.space_group_name_H-M   'P 1'
#
loop_
_entity.id
_entity.type
_entity.pdbx_description
1 polymer ?
#
loop_
_entity_poly.entity_id
_entity_poly.type
_entity_poly.pdbx_seq_one_letter_code
_entity_poly.pdbx_strand_id
1 'polypeptide(L)'
;MANDKNESGVLNLQLQKIGRTPGHAVPAVCQKWLCGHSKGATGAYMLNGAVQSLRTGLVPGNRNADNIDPEFQNYEYIVYPSRSIQTAGIKAALLKSFGFGQVGGEVLVVHADYLFATLTQEQLDQYNVKLQQRDVKAGRYWQDTLVGKHSFVQVKSHPPFTPEQEHAVFLDPLARAKYDSASGEYRFQV
;
A
#
# COMPACT_ATOMS: atom_id res chain seq x y z
N MET A 1 17.52 2.88 18.41
CA MET A 1 18.84 2.21 18.37
C MET A 1 18.76 0.69 18.44
N ALA A 2 18.32 0.06 19.55
CA ALA A 2 18.27 -1.42 19.61
C ALA A 2 17.46 -2.06 18.47
N ASN A 3 16.29 -1.49 18.15
CA ASN A 3 15.48 -1.91 17.00
C ASN A 3 16.23 -1.72 15.67
N ASP A 4 16.77 -0.53 15.42
CA ASP A 4 17.31 -0.15 14.11
C ASP A 4 18.56 -0.97 13.75
N LYS A 5 19.37 -1.30 14.77
CA LYS A 5 20.50 -2.23 14.68
C LYS A 5 20.03 -3.64 14.33
N ASN A 6 19.05 -4.16 15.07
CA ASN A 6 18.50 -5.50 14.83
C ASN A 6 17.89 -5.62 13.43
N GLU A 7 17.04 -4.66 13.04
CA GLU A 7 16.35 -4.63 11.75
C GLU A 7 17.33 -4.57 10.58
N SER A 8 18.38 -3.74 10.70
CA SER A 8 19.45 -3.65 9.71
C SER A 8 20.27 -4.93 9.65
N GLY A 9 20.63 -5.51 10.80
CA GLY A 9 21.36 -6.77 10.87
C GLY A 9 20.60 -7.95 10.24
N VAL A 10 19.31 -8.10 10.56
CA VAL A 10 18.45 -9.13 9.98
C VAL A 10 18.34 -8.96 8.46
N LEU A 11 18.07 -7.75 7.97
CA LEU A 11 17.99 -7.48 6.54
C LEU A 11 19.32 -7.78 5.83
N ASN A 12 20.44 -7.32 6.39
CA ASN A 12 21.76 -7.53 5.80
C ASN A 12 22.09 -9.02 5.67
N LEU A 13 21.83 -9.81 6.72
CA LEU A 13 22.02 -11.26 6.71
C LEU A 13 21.13 -11.97 5.70
N GLN A 14 19.86 -11.56 5.59
CA GLN A 14 18.94 -12.09 4.59
C GLN A 14 19.44 -11.82 3.17
N LEU A 15 19.84 -10.58 2.87
CA LEU A 15 20.37 -10.20 1.56
C LEU A 15 21.65 -10.96 1.22
N GLN A 16 22.55 -11.11 2.18
CA GLN A 16 23.75 -11.94 2.03
C GLN A 16 23.39 -13.40 1.72
N LYS A 17 22.44 -13.98 2.46
CA LYS A 17 22.06 -15.39 2.32
C LYS A 17 21.41 -15.71 0.98
N ILE A 18 20.63 -14.78 0.42
CA ILE A 18 20.02 -14.93 -0.91
C ILE A 18 20.97 -14.57 -2.06
N GLY A 19 22.24 -14.25 -1.76
CA GLY A 19 23.25 -13.95 -2.77
C GLY A 19 23.05 -12.59 -3.44
N ARG A 20 22.60 -11.58 -2.69
CA ARG A 20 22.52 -10.20 -3.21
C ARG A 20 23.89 -9.77 -3.72
N THR A 21 23.92 -9.22 -4.94
CA THR A 21 25.17 -8.75 -5.57
C THR A 21 25.84 -7.67 -4.72
N PRO A 22 27.14 -7.79 -4.40
CA PRO A 22 27.89 -6.74 -3.72
C PRO A 22 27.81 -5.40 -4.46
N GLY A 23 27.68 -4.30 -3.70
CA GLY A 23 27.48 -2.95 -4.25
C GLY A 23 26.03 -2.62 -4.65
N HIS A 24 25.12 -3.61 -4.75
CA HIS A 24 23.70 -3.38 -5.03
C HIS A 24 22.88 -3.20 -3.74
N ALA A 25 23.27 -2.23 -2.92
CA ALA A 25 22.61 -1.92 -1.66
C ALA A 25 21.15 -1.47 -1.85
N VAL A 26 20.31 -1.77 -0.86
CA VAL A 26 18.89 -1.35 -0.84
C VAL A 26 18.75 -0.07 -0.02
N PRO A 27 18.02 0.95 -0.51
CA PRO A 27 17.80 2.16 0.26
C PRO A 27 16.77 1.94 1.38
N ALA A 28 17.15 2.26 2.61
CA ALA A 28 16.29 2.24 3.77
C ALA A 28 15.40 3.49 3.83
N VAL A 29 14.09 3.30 3.96
CA VAL A 29 13.12 4.38 4.17
C VAL A 29 12.63 4.35 5.62
N CYS A 30 13.16 5.25 6.44
CA CYS A 30 12.86 5.31 7.88
C CYS A 30 11.65 6.21 8.19
N GLN A 31 10.47 5.95 7.60
CA GLN A 31 9.28 6.83 7.64
C GLN A 31 8.90 7.39 9.04
N LYS A 32 9.18 6.63 10.10
CA LYS A 32 8.94 7.03 11.50
C LYS A 32 9.60 8.34 11.89
N TRP A 33 10.64 8.80 11.18
CA TRP A 33 11.25 10.12 11.41
C TRP A 33 10.25 11.27 11.28
N LEU A 34 9.26 11.13 10.38
CA LEU A 34 8.25 12.15 10.11
C LEU A 34 6.93 11.85 10.83
N CYS A 35 6.48 10.58 10.80
CA CYS A 35 5.16 10.20 11.29
C CYS A 35 5.13 9.78 12.77
N GLY A 36 6.29 9.61 13.40
CA GLY A 36 6.41 8.95 14.70
C GLY A 36 6.05 7.46 14.64
N HIS A 37 5.85 6.85 15.82
CA HIS A 37 5.48 5.44 15.96
C HIS A 37 4.02 5.29 16.41
N SER A 38 3.14 4.95 15.46
CA SER A 38 1.69 4.77 15.68
C SER A 38 1.30 3.38 16.20
N LYS A 39 2.23 2.65 16.83
CA LYS A 39 2.05 1.27 17.31
C LYS A 39 1.46 0.37 16.21
N GLY A 40 0.24 -0.14 16.40
CA GLY A 40 -0.41 -1.07 15.46
C GLY A 40 -0.61 -0.52 14.04
N ALA A 41 -0.78 0.79 13.86
CA ALA A 41 -0.98 1.38 12.53
C ALA A 41 0.33 1.58 11.74
N THR A 42 1.49 1.36 12.37
CA THR A 42 2.80 1.66 11.77
C THR A 42 3.02 0.89 10.47
N GLY A 43 2.70 -0.42 10.46
CA GLY A 43 2.84 -1.26 9.26
C GLY A 43 1.96 -0.79 8.10
N ALA A 44 0.74 -0.29 8.39
CA ALA A 44 -0.15 0.25 7.36
C ALA A 44 0.39 1.55 6.75
N TYR A 45 0.98 2.44 7.56
CA TYR A 45 1.60 3.68 7.06
C TYR A 45 2.81 3.39 6.18
N MET A 46 3.62 2.40 6.58
CA MET A 46 4.75 1.93 5.78
C MET A 46 4.26 1.35 4.45
N LEU A 47 3.17 0.57 4.46
CA LEU A 47 2.59 -0.01 3.24
C LEU A 47 2.10 1.07 2.28
N ASN A 48 1.40 2.08 2.79
CA ASN A 48 0.97 3.21 1.98
C ASN A 48 2.17 3.94 1.36
N GLY A 49 3.23 4.18 2.13
CA GLY A 49 4.47 4.81 1.65
C GLY A 49 5.20 3.98 0.60
N ALA A 50 5.23 2.65 0.76
CA ALA A 50 5.81 1.73 -0.21
C ALA A 50 5.04 1.75 -1.54
N VAL A 51 3.70 1.72 -1.50
CA VAL A 51 2.86 1.82 -2.71
C VAL A 51 3.06 3.17 -3.41
N GLN A 52 3.16 4.27 -2.66
CA GLN A 52 3.46 5.60 -3.21
C GLN A 52 4.85 5.63 -3.89
N SER A 53 5.86 5.03 -3.25
CA SER A 53 7.23 4.98 -3.78
C SER A 53 7.27 4.14 -5.07
N LEU A 54 6.61 2.98 -5.09
CA LEU A 54 6.46 2.14 -6.29
C LEU A 54 5.85 2.93 -7.45
N ARG A 55 4.75 3.65 -7.21
CA ARG A 55 4.04 4.43 -8.25
C ARG A 55 4.84 5.62 -8.79
N THR A 56 5.71 6.23 -7.99
CA THR A 56 6.40 7.48 -8.33
C THR A 56 7.87 7.27 -8.71
N GLY A 57 8.44 6.12 -8.37
CA GLY A 57 9.88 5.87 -8.45
C GLY A 57 10.70 6.69 -7.44
N LEU A 58 10.06 7.44 -6.53
CA LEU A 58 10.74 8.27 -5.55
C LEU A 58 11.05 7.44 -4.28
N VAL A 59 12.30 7.45 -3.84
CA VAL A 59 12.72 6.91 -2.54
C VAL A 59 12.83 8.08 -1.55
N PRO A 60 11.96 8.18 -0.53
CA PRO A 60 12.03 9.25 0.46
C PRO A 60 13.25 9.10 1.37
N GLY A 61 14.01 10.18 1.54
CA GLY A 61 15.13 10.23 2.50
C GLY A 61 14.68 10.50 3.93
N ASN A 62 15.48 10.05 4.89
CA ASN A 62 15.34 10.43 6.30
C ASN A 62 15.99 11.79 6.56
N ARG A 63 15.20 12.87 6.60
CA ARG A 63 15.75 14.22 6.80
C ARG A 63 16.35 14.45 8.20
N ASN A 64 16.02 13.59 9.16
CA ASN A 64 16.59 13.62 10.51
C ASN A 64 17.80 12.68 10.65
N ALA A 65 18.25 12.03 9.58
CA ALA A 65 19.54 11.32 9.58
C ALA A 65 20.68 12.32 9.40
N ASP A 66 20.98 13.07 10.45
CA ASP A 66 22.07 14.03 10.53
C ASP A 66 23.44 13.35 10.45
N ASN A 67 23.60 12.23 11.16
CA ASN A 67 24.76 11.35 11.04
C ASN A 67 24.33 9.88 11.19
N ILE A 68 24.83 9.01 10.32
CA ILE A 68 24.61 7.56 10.46
C ILE A 68 25.60 7.00 11.48
N ASP A 69 25.11 6.20 12.43
CA ASP A 69 25.94 5.55 13.43
C ASP A 69 27.04 4.70 12.75
N PRO A 70 28.33 4.84 13.13
CA PRO A 70 29.44 4.09 12.55
C PRO A 70 29.23 2.56 12.54
N GLU A 71 28.50 2.00 13.51
CA GLU A 71 28.21 0.56 13.53
C GLU A 71 27.44 0.08 12.28
N PHE A 72 26.67 0.96 11.65
CA PHE A 72 25.86 0.63 10.48
C PHE A 72 26.71 0.48 9.21
N GLN A 73 27.99 0.85 9.24
CA GLN A 73 28.95 0.53 8.17
C GLN A 73 29.14 -0.98 7.97
N ASN A 74 28.85 -1.79 9.00
CA ASN A 74 28.90 -3.25 8.90
C ASN A 74 27.75 -3.86 8.07
N TYR A 75 26.74 -3.06 7.68
CA TYR A 75 25.58 -3.50 6.91
C TYR A 75 25.73 -3.15 5.42
N GLU A 76 26.65 -3.83 4.74
CA GLU A 76 27.06 -3.54 3.35
C GLU A 76 25.92 -3.53 2.31
N TYR A 77 24.80 -4.21 2.57
CA TYR A 77 23.68 -4.30 1.63
C TYR A 77 22.61 -3.22 1.84
N ILE A 78 22.82 -2.25 2.72
CA ILE A 78 21.84 -1.21 3.05
C ILE A 78 22.46 0.18 2.90
N VAL A 79 21.73 1.12 2.30
CA VAL A 79 22.10 2.54 2.27
C VAL A 79 21.04 3.36 2.99
N TYR A 80 21.47 4.35 3.77
CA TYR A 80 20.61 5.18 4.62
C TYR A 80 20.57 6.62 4.09
N PRO A 81 19.72 6.92 3.09
CA PRO A 81 19.70 8.24 2.46
C PRO A 81 19.08 9.31 3.37
N SER A 82 19.75 10.45 3.52
CA SER A 82 19.19 11.64 4.21
C SER A 82 18.35 12.55 3.30
N ARG A 83 18.45 12.35 1.99
CA ARG A 83 17.73 13.10 0.95
C ARG A 83 16.95 12.16 0.05
N SER A 84 15.89 12.67 -0.56
CA SER A 84 15.08 11.84 -1.46
C SER A 84 15.84 11.58 -2.77
N ILE A 85 15.68 10.37 -3.30
CA ILE A 85 16.33 9.93 -4.54
C ILE A 85 15.23 9.61 -5.56
N GLN A 86 15.20 10.34 -6.67
CA GLN A 86 14.37 9.97 -7.80
C GLN A 86 15.07 8.85 -8.57
N THR A 87 14.39 7.72 -8.74
CA THR A 87 14.90 6.59 -9.52
C THR A 87 14.21 6.52 -10.88
N ALA A 88 14.70 5.66 -11.76
CA ALA A 88 14.03 5.31 -13.01
C ALA A 88 12.80 4.40 -12.80
N GLY A 89 12.59 3.90 -11.57
CA GLY A 89 11.50 2.99 -11.22
C GLY A 89 11.91 2.05 -10.08
N ILE A 90 10.93 1.66 -9.26
CA ILE A 90 11.12 0.73 -8.15
C ILE A 90 10.35 -0.54 -8.46
N LYS A 91 11.03 -1.69 -8.48
CA LYS A 91 10.43 -2.99 -8.84
C LYS A 91 9.70 -3.64 -7.66
N ALA A 92 10.23 -3.46 -6.46
CA ALA A 92 9.68 -4.02 -5.24
C ALA A 92 10.11 -3.21 -4.02
N ALA A 93 9.32 -3.30 -2.94
CA ALA A 93 9.61 -2.71 -1.64
C ALA A 93 9.41 -3.79 -0.56
N LEU A 94 10.36 -3.89 0.38
CA LEU A 94 10.28 -4.80 1.52
C LEU A 94 10.01 -4.00 2.79
N LEU A 95 8.96 -4.38 3.50
CA LEU A 95 8.60 -3.82 4.78
C LEU A 95 8.96 -4.80 5.88
N LYS A 96 9.46 -4.28 7.00
CA LYS A 96 9.73 -5.04 8.22
C LYS A 96 9.09 -4.35 9.41
N SER A 97 8.52 -5.14 10.31
CA SER A 97 7.93 -4.64 11.55
C SER A 97 8.24 -5.60 12.69
N PHE A 98 8.75 -5.04 13.79
CA PHE A 98 9.06 -5.78 15.02
C PHE A 98 8.25 -5.17 16.16
N GLY A 99 7.34 -5.97 16.72
CA GLY A 99 6.44 -5.60 17.80
C GLY A 99 6.80 -6.28 19.12
N PHE A 100 6.23 -5.75 20.20
CA PHE A 100 6.33 -6.35 21.52
C PHE A 100 5.66 -7.73 21.52
N GLY A 101 6.15 -8.65 22.35
CA GLY A 101 5.65 -10.04 22.36
C GLY A 101 6.19 -10.88 21.21
N GLN A 102 7.42 -10.58 20.75
CA GLN A 102 8.12 -11.35 19.71
C GLN A 102 7.36 -11.43 18.37
N VAL A 103 6.60 -10.39 18.04
CA VAL A 103 5.85 -10.32 16.79
C VAL A 103 6.72 -9.69 15.70
N GLY A 104 7.39 -10.52 14.90
CA GLY A 104 8.06 -10.10 13.68
C GLY A 104 7.16 -10.29 12.46
N GLY A 105 7.19 -9.35 11.52
CA GLY A 105 6.46 -9.45 10.27
C GLY A 105 7.20 -8.79 9.11
N GLU A 106 7.12 -9.43 7.94
CA GLU A 106 7.71 -8.92 6.71
C GLU A 106 6.70 -8.97 5.57
N VAL A 107 6.71 -7.94 4.71
CA VAL A 107 5.84 -7.88 3.53
C VAL A 107 6.65 -7.41 2.34
N LEU A 108 6.68 -8.22 1.28
CA LEU A 108 7.23 -7.84 -0.01
C LEU A 108 6.11 -7.35 -0.92
N VAL A 109 6.22 -6.11 -1.39
CA VAL A 109 5.29 -5.51 -2.36
C VAL A 109 5.99 -5.40 -3.69
N VAL A 110 5.40 -5.94 -4.76
CA VAL A 110 5.92 -5.89 -6.13
C VAL A 110 5.15 -4.85 -6.93
N HIS A 111 5.83 -4.18 -7.87
CA HIS A 111 5.22 -3.18 -8.73
C HIS A 111 4.03 -3.75 -9.54
N ALA A 112 2.94 -2.99 -9.65
CA ALA A 112 1.70 -3.45 -10.30
C ALA A 112 1.86 -3.77 -11.79
N ASP A 113 2.83 -3.15 -12.47
CA ASP A 113 3.12 -3.44 -13.89
C ASP A 113 3.42 -4.91 -14.16
N TYR A 114 4.00 -5.64 -13.19
CA TYR A 114 4.20 -7.08 -13.32
C TYR A 114 2.90 -7.87 -13.40
N LEU A 115 1.81 -7.37 -12.78
CA LEU A 115 0.47 -7.95 -12.95
C LEU A 115 -0.06 -7.65 -14.35
N PHE A 116 0.01 -6.39 -14.80
CA PHE A 116 -0.51 -5.97 -16.10
C PHE A 116 0.24 -6.62 -17.27
N ALA A 117 1.51 -6.94 -17.09
CA ALA A 117 2.31 -7.68 -18.06
C ALA A 117 1.82 -9.12 -18.31
N THR A 118 0.93 -9.67 -17.45
CA THR A 118 0.32 -10.99 -17.67
C THR A 118 -0.95 -10.94 -18.51
N LEU A 119 -1.46 -9.74 -18.81
CA LEU A 119 -2.68 -9.53 -19.59
C LEU A 119 -2.38 -9.41 -21.09
N THR A 120 -3.34 -9.81 -21.91
CA THR A 120 -3.34 -9.45 -23.34
C THR A 120 -3.57 -7.94 -23.50
N GLN A 121 -3.17 -7.40 -24.65
CA GLN A 121 -3.41 -5.99 -24.98
C GLN A 121 -4.89 -5.62 -24.88
N GLU A 122 -5.78 -6.46 -25.40
CA GLU A 122 -7.23 -6.22 -25.34
C GLU A 122 -7.75 -6.17 -23.90
N GLN A 123 -7.32 -7.09 -23.04
CA GLN A 123 -7.71 -7.10 -21.63
C GLN A 123 -7.23 -5.85 -20.89
N LEU A 124 -5.99 -5.41 -21.17
CA LEU A 124 -5.42 -4.20 -20.59
C LEU A 124 -6.18 -2.95 -21.05
N ASP A 125 -6.52 -2.87 -22.34
CA ASP A 125 -7.28 -1.75 -22.89
C ASP A 125 -8.69 -1.68 -22.29
N GLN A 126 -9.38 -2.81 -22.18
CA GLN A 126 -10.68 -2.90 -21.50
C GLN A 126 -10.60 -2.50 -20.03
N TYR A 127 -9.53 -2.87 -19.33
CA TYR A 127 -9.28 -2.44 -17.96
C TYR A 127 -9.08 -0.92 -17.87
N ASN A 128 -8.25 -0.35 -18.74
CA ASN A 128 -7.93 1.07 -18.76
C ASN A 128 -9.17 1.94 -19.00
N VAL A 129 -10.06 1.53 -19.91
CA VAL A 129 -11.34 2.23 -20.14
C VAL A 129 -12.18 2.25 -18.85
N LYS A 130 -12.30 1.12 -18.15
CA LYS A 130 -13.05 1.05 -16.89
C LYS A 130 -12.39 1.86 -15.77
N LEU A 131 -11.06 1.86 -15.70
CA LEU A 131 -10.29 2.64 -14.72
C LEU A 131 -10.49 4.14 -14.94
N GLN A 132 -10.35 4.62 -16.17
CA GLN A 132 -10.51 6.03 -16.50
C GLN A 132 -11.91 6.56 -16.17
N GLN A 133 -12.96 5.79 -16.49
CA GLN A 133 -14.33 6.14 -16.11
C GLN A 133 -14.51 6.23 -14.59
N ARG A 134 -13.87 5.34 -13.83
CA ARG A 134 -13.92 5.35 -12.36
C ARG A 134 -13.16 6.54 -11.78
N ASP A 135 -11.99 6.87 -12.33
CA ASP A 135 -11.15 7.98 -11.88
C ASP A 135 -11.89 9.31 -12.01
N VAL A 136 -12.54 9.56 -13.15
CA VAL A 136 -13.39 10.76 -13.35
C VAL A 136 -14.52 10.83 -12.32
N LYS A 137 -15.23 9.72 -12.09
CA LYS A 137 -16.34 9.65 -11.11
C LYS A 137 -15.83 9.89 -9.67
N ALA A 138 -14.72 9.27 -9.30
CA ALA A 138 -14.11 9.42 -7.98
C ALA A 138 -13.58 10.84 -7.76
N GLY A 139 -12.94 11.43 -8.77
CA GLY A 139 -12.49 12.82 -8.75
C GLY A 139 -13.65 13.80 -8.53
N ARG A 140 -14.77 13.60 -9.24
CA ARG A 140 -15.98 14.42 -9.04
C ARG A 140 -16.57 14.25 -7.64
N TYR A 141 -16.70 13.02 -7.14
CA TYR A 141 -17.16 12.75 -5.77
C TYR A 141 -16.28 13.44 -4.72
N TRP A 142 -14.96 13.41 -4.91
CA TRP A 142 -14.01 14.08 -4.03
C TRP A 142 -14.17 15.61 -4.07
N GLN A 143 -14.28 16.20 -5.25
CA GLN A 143 -14.51 17.63 -5.41
C GLN A 143 -15.83 18.08 -4.77
N ASP A 144 -16.92 17.34 -5.01
CA ASP A 144 -18.23 17.60 -4.44
C ASP A 144 -18.20 17.53 -2.90
N THR A 145 -17.39 16.62 -2.34
CA THR A 145 -17.11 16.55 -0.90
C THR A 145 -16.39 17.81 -0.40
N LEU A 146 -15.31 18.22 -1.08
CA LEU A 146 -14.49 19.37 -0.65
C LEU A 146 -15.25 20.69 -0.65
N VAL A 147 -16.17 20.87 -1.59
CA VAL A 147 -17.02 22.07 -1.67
C VAL A 147 -18.29 21.97 -0.82
N GLY A 148 -18.46 20.89 -0.06
CA GLY A 148 -19.55 20.72 0.89
C GLY A 148 -20.91 20.32 0.29
N LYS A 149 -20.97 19.78 -0.93
CA LYS A 149 -22.23 19.27 -1.50
C LYS A 149 -22.75 18.04 -0.78
N HIS A 150 -21.86 17.20 -0.26
CA HIS A 150 -22.17 16.05 0.59
C HIS A 150 -20.97 15.70 1.48
N SER A 151 -21.18 14.91 2.53
CA SER A 151 -20.11 14.39 3.37
C SER A 151 -19.23 13.37 2.63
N PHE A 152 -17.97 13.22 3.04
CA PHE A 152 -17.10 12.18 2.48
C PHE A 152 -17.62 10.78 2.82
N VAL A 153 -17.98 10.60 4.08
CA VAL A 153 -18.55 9.36 4.61
C VAL A 153 -20.07 9.42 4.47
N GLN A 154 -20.62 8.47 3.75
CA GLN A 154 -22.06 8.25 3.59
C GLN A 154 -22.45 7.04 4.46
N VAL A 155 -23.09 7.29 5.60
CA VAL A 155 -23.51 6.23 6.53
C VAL A 155 -24.72 5.52 5.95
N LYS A 156 -24.63 4.20 5.77
CA LYS A 156 -25.76 3.37 5.33
C LYS A 156 -26.66 3.03 6.51
N SER A 157 -27.97 3.13 6.32
CA SER A 157 -28.98 2.83 7.35
C SER A 157 -29.48 1.38 7.30
N HIS A 158 -29.31 0.69 6.17
CA HIS A 158 -29.76 -0.70 5.97
C HIS A 158 -28.79 -1.50 5.07
N PRO A 159 -28.81 -2.84 5.14
CA PRO A 159 -28.14 -3.69 4.17
C PRO A 159 -28.80 -3.59 2.77
N PRO A 160 -28.13 -4.10 1.71
CA PRO A 160 -28.67 -4.07 0.34
C PRO A 160 -29.82 -5.08 0.08
N PHE A 161 -30.25 -5.85 1.08
CA PHE A 161 -31.35 -6.83 1.00
C PHE A 161 -32.40 -6.50 2.07
N THR A 162 -33.65 -6.93 1.84
CA THR A 162 -34.71 -6.83 2.87
C THR A 162 -34.62 -8.00 3.87
N PRO A 163 -35.26 -7.91 5.05
CA PRO A 163 -35.30 -9.02 6.01
C PRO A 163 -35.83 -10.33 5.40
N GLU A 164 -36.77 -10.25 4.46
CA GLU A 164 -37.34 -11.43 3.79
C GLU A 164 -36.36 -12.07 2.81
N GLN A 165 -35.45 -11.28 2.24
CA GLN A 165 -34.42 -11.74 1.30
C GLN A 165 -33.16 -12.27 1.99
N GLU A 166 -32.96 -11.99 3.29
CA GLU A 166 -31.71 -12.26 4.01
C GLU A 166 -31.21 -13.69 3.84
N HIS A 167 -32.06 -14.68 4.13
CA HIS A 167 -31.69 -16.09 4.00
C HIS A 167 -31.43 -16.51 2.55
N ALA A 168 -32.24 -16.02 1.60
CA ALA A 168 -32.06 -16.34 0.19
C ALA A 168 -30.73 -15.79 -0.34
N VAL A 169 -30.36 -14.57 0.04
CA VAL A 169 -29.08 -13.95 -0.32
C VAL A 169 -27.90 -14.65 0.34
N PHE A 170 -28.01 -15.03 1.62
CA PHE A 170 -26.91 -15.70 2.33
C PHE A 170 -26.63 -17.13 1.83
N LEU A 171 -27.67 -17.81 1.33
CA LEU A 171 -27.55 -19.19 0.86
C LEU A 171 -27.23 -19.30 -0.65
N ASP A 172 -27.33 -18.22 -1.42
CA ASP A 172 -26.98 -18.21 -2.83
C ASP A 172 -25.59 -17.58 -3.10
N PRO A 173 -24.55 -18.38 -3.41
CA PRO A 173 -23.22 -17.86 -3.73
C PRO A 173 -23.17 -17.05 -5.04
N LEU A 174 -24.19 -17.16 -5.89
CA LEU A 174 -24.31 -16.43 -7.15
C LEU A 174 -25.14 -15.15 -7.03
N ALA A 175 -25.76 -14.87 -5.88
CA ALA A 175 -26.55 -13.67 -5.67
C ALA A 175 -25.69 -12.41 -5.87
N ARG A 176 -26.18 -11.43 -6.65
CA ARG A 176 -25.51 -10.14 -6.88
C ARG A 176 -26.51 -9.00 -6.74
N ALA A 177 -26.13 -7.97 -5.98
CA ALA A 177 -26.88 -6.72 -5.94
C ALA A 177 -26.75 -5.99 -7.29
N LYS A 178 -27.83 -5.35 -7.73
CA LYS A 178 -27.86 -4.52 -8.93
C LYS A 178 -28.10 -3.07 -8.55
N TYR A 179 -27.55 -2.15 -9.33
CA TYR A 179 -27.82 -0.73 -9.14
C TYR A 179 -29.27 -0.43 -9.53
N ASP A 180 -30.03 0.10 -8.58
CA ASP A 180 -31.39 0.59 -8.78
C ASP A 180 -31.33 2.12 -8.97
N SER A 181 -31.63 2.56 -10.19
CA SER A 181 -31.60 3.99 -10.53
C SER A 181 -32.69 4.81 -9.85
N ALA A 182 -33.78 4.17 -9.38
CA ALA A 182 -34.87 4.88 -8.71
C ALA A 182 -34.49 5.28 -7.28
N SER A 183 -33.88 4.36 -6.53
CA SER A 183 -33.36 4.64 -5.18
C SER A 183 -31.95 5.24 -5.19
N GLY A 184 -31.18 5.07 -6.26
CA GLY A 184 -29.78 5.46 -6.33
C GLY A 184 -28.85 4.51 -5.56
N GLU A 185 -29.32 3.31 -5.21
CA GLU A 185 -28.63 2.34 -4.35
C GLU A 185 -28.42 0.99 -5.04
N TYR A 186 -27.54 0.16 -4.49
CA TYR A 186 -27.41 -1.23 -4.92
C TYR A 186 -28.34 -2.12 -4.07
N ARG A 187 -29.25 -2.85 -4.71
CA ARG A 187 -30.25 -3.70 -4.06
C ARG A 187 -30.28 -5.10 -4.65
N PHE A 188 -30.64 -6.10 -3.84
CA PHE A 188 -30.92 -7.45 -4.32
C PHE A 188 -32.32 -7.52 -4.92
N GLN A 189 -32.39 -8.08 -6.13
CA GLN A 189 -33.64 -8.43 -6.81
C GLN A 189 -33.76 -9.95 -6.74
N VAL A 190 -34.07 -10.46 -5.55
CA VAL A 190 -34.48 -11.86 -5.37
C VAL A 190 -35.99 -11.93 -5.56
#